data_AF-A0A9Q2RVG8-F1
#
_entry.id   AF-A0A9Q2RVG8-F1
#
_cell.length_a   1.000
_cell.length_b   1.000
_cell.length_c   1.000
_cell.angle_alpha   90.00
_cell.angle_beta   90.00
_cell.angle_gamma   90.00
#
_symmetry.space_group_name_H-M   'P 1'
#
loop_
_entity.id
_entity.type
_entity.pdbx_description
1 polymer ?
#
loop_
_entity_poly.entity_id
_entity_poly.type
_entity_poly.pdbx_seq_one_letter_code
_entity_poly.pdbx_strand_id
1 'polypeptide(L)'
;MPAKAYAAIACLVMLLPVCCFAQQLSTPLPDTYQVAQSYSCGRTCGQVGSCREAVYQWCVCGYARADGDHDGVPCEKLCGQSTPASLARVRDLKAEFGCR
;
A
#
# COMPACT_ATOMS: atom_id res chain seq x y z
N MET A 1 39.69 -17.84 51.19
CA MET A 1 38.32 -17.38 50.85
C MET A 1 38.45 -16.22 49.85
N PRO A 2 37.62 -16.18 48.78
CA PRO A 2 37.92 -15.46 47.55
C PRO A 2 37.45 -13.99 47.59
N ALA A 3 38.38 -13.04 47.65
CA ALA A 3 38.11 -11.60 47.55
C ALA A 3 38.71 -10.97 46.28
N LYS A 4 38.96 -11.77 45.24
CA LYS A 4 39.52 -11.34 43.95
C LYS A 4 38.54 -11.73 42.83
N ALA A 5 37.50 -10.94 42.60
CA ALA A 5 36.71 -11.00 41.36
C ALA A 5 35.73 -9.82 41.22
N TYR A 6 35.18 -9.32 42.33
CA TYR A 6 34.00 -8.45 42.27
C TYR A 6 34.27 -6.96 42.01
N ALA A 7 35.49 -6.47 42.30
CA ALA A 7 35.80 -5.05 42.15
C ALA A 7 36.11 -4.62 40.70
N ALA A 8 36.58 -5.55 39.84
CA ALA A 8 36.92 -5.22 38.45
C ALA A 8 35.69 -5.25 37.51
N ILE A 9 34.63 -5.98 37.87
CA ILE A 9 33.43 -6.14 37.03
C ILE A 9 32.51 -4.91 37.14
N ALA A 10 32.54 -4.20 38.27
CA ALA A 10 31.64 -3.06 38.52
C ALA A 10 32.01 -1.79 37.74
N CYS A 11 33.24 -1.64 37.23
CA CYS A 11 33.68 -0.41 36.57
C CYS A 11 33.46 -0.41 35.04
N LEU A 12 33.23 -1.57 34.42
CA LEU A 12 33.09 -1.68 32.96
C LEU A 12 31.63 -1.49 32.45
N VAL A 13 30.66 -1.37 33.34
CA VAL A 13 29.22 -1.28 32.98
C VAL A 13 28.68 0.16 33.05
N MET A 14 29.47 1.13 33.53
CA MET A 14 29.00 2.50 33.84
C MET A 14 29.52 3.60 32.89
N LEU A 15 30.07 3.26 31.72
CA LEU A 15 30.51 4.23 30.69
C LEU A 15 29.79 4.09 29.34
N LEU A 16 28.75 3.25 29.27
CA LEU A 16 27.86 3.17 28.11
C LEU A 16 26.42 3.47 28.52
N PRO A 17 26.10 4.75 28.70
CA PRO A 17 24.81 5.22 28.25
C PRO A 17 25.01 6.41 27.28
N VAL A 18 24.04 6.61 26.39
CA VAL A 18 23.76 7.84 25.63
C VAL A 18 24.08 7.86 24.12
N CYS A 19 25.13 7.23 23.57
CA CYS A 19 25.38 7.40 22.12
C CYS A 19 24.52 6.54 21.17
N CYS A 20 23.95 5.42 21.63
CA CYS A 20 23.20 4.50 20.76
C CYS A 20 21.68 4.75 20.71
N PHE A 21 21.16 5.85 21.28
CA PHE A 21 19.73 6.18 21.26
C PHE A 21 19.40 7.38 20.35
N ALA A 22 20.25 7.69 19.37
CA ALA A 22 20.05 8.76 18.40
C ALA A 22 19.69 8.26 16.98
N GLN A 23 19.16 7.05 16.85
CA GLN A 23 18.73 6.50 15.55
C GLN A 23 17.29 5.95 15.60
N GLN A 24 16.35 6.72 16.13
CA GLN A 24 14.93 6.40 15.98
C GLN A 24 14.15 7.66 15.63
N LEU A 25 14.22 8.08 14.36
CA LEU A 25 13.07 8.76 13.72
C LEU A 25 13.20 8.78 12.19
N SER A 26 13.42 7.62 11.59
CA SER A 26 13.23 7.45 10.14
C SER A 26 12.78 6.02 9.86
N THR A 27 11.73 5.56 10.54
CA THR A 27 10.92 4.51 9.93
C THR A 27 10.22 5.15 8.74
N PRO A 28 10.54 4.76 7.48
CA PRO A 28 9.63 5.06 6.39
C PRO A 28 8.28 4.46 6.81
N LEU A 29 7.23 5.28 6.81
CA LEU A 29 5.89 4.72 6.97
C LEU A 29 5.74 3.60 5.95
N PRO A 30 5.25 2.41 6.33
CA PRO A 30 4.93 1.40 5.35
C PRO A 30 3.97 2.04 4.34
N ASP A 31 4.32 1.93 3.06
CA ASP A 31 3.62 2.53 1.89
C ASP A 31 2.10 2.30 1.88
N THR A 32 1.63 1.35 2.69
CA THR A 32 0.23 1.15 3.10
C THR A 32 -0.50 2.41 3.55
N TYR A 33 0.19 3.42 4.11
CA TYR A 33 -0.48 4.64 4.59
C TYR A 33 -0.99 5.54 3.45
N GLN A 34 -0.50 5.36 2.21
CA GLN A 34 -1.00 6.08 1.03
C GLN A 34 -2.32 5.51 0.49
N VAL A 35 -2.75 4.33 0.94
CA VAL A 35 -4.06 3.73 0.59
C VAL A 35 -5.20 4.40 1.35
N ALA A 36 -4.90 5.17 2.41
CA ALA A 36 -5.91 5.84 3.23
C ALA A 36 -6.65 6.99 2.51
N GLN A 37 -6.26 7.39 1.30
CA GLN A 37 -7.15 8.11 0.39
C GLN A 37 -8.09 7.11 -0.30
N SER A 38 -8.99 6.53 0.49
CA SER A 38 -9.99 5.58 0.01
C SER A 38 -10.85 6.23 -1.07
N TYR A 39 -10.91 5.63 -2.26
CA TYR A 39 -11.84 6.02 -3.30
C TYR A 39 -13.28 6.03 -2.77
N SER A 40 -14.10 6.96 -3.26
CA SER A 40 -15.52 7.03 -2.92
C SER A 40 -16.39 6.53 -4.08
N CYS A 41 -17.48 5.85 -3.74
CA CYS A 41 -18.44 5.39 -4.73
C CYS A 41 -19.25 6.53 -5.35
N GLY A 42 -19.83 6.28 -6.53
CA GLY A 42 -20.72 7.22 -7.23
C GLY A 42 -20.02 8.10 -8.26
N ARG A 43 -18.74 7.82 -8.55
CA ARG A 43 -18.02 8.50 -9.63
C ARG A 43 -18.26 7.81 -10.98
N THR A 44 -18.34 8.60 -12.03
CA THR A 44 -18.41 8.12 -13.42
C THR A 44 -17.01 8.09 -14.06
N CYS A 45 -16.87 7.43 -15.21
CA CYS A 45 -15.58 7.35 -15.92
C CYS A 45 -14.94 8.71 -16.24
N GLY A 46 -15.74 9.78 -16.38
CA GLY A 46 -15.22 11.14 -16.62
C GLY A 46 -14.81 11.88 -15.35
N GLN A 47 -15.15 11.35 -14.17
CA GLN A 47 -14.84 11.95 -12.87
C GLN A 47 -13.64 11.29 -12.21
N VAL A 48 -13.35 10.02 -12.50
CA VAL A 48 -12.21 9.29 -11.93
C VAL A 48 -10.90 9.67 -12.65
N GLY A 49 -9.78 9.61 -11.93
CA GLY A 49 -8.48 10.08 -12.43
C GLY A 49 -7.47 8.98 -12.76
N SER A 50 -7.79 7.72 -12.49
CA SER A 50 -6.85 6.60 -12.69
C SER A 50 -7.57 5.29 -13.01
N CYS A 51 -6.87 4.36 -13.66
CA CYS A 51 -7.42 3.01 -13.89
C CYS A 51 -7.72 2.29 -12.58
N ARG A 52 -6.90 2.50 -11.55
CA ARG A 52 -7.13 1.95 -10.20
C ARG A 52 -8.47 2.42 -9.61
N GLU A 53 -8.74 3.73 -9.66
CA GLU A 53 -10.03 4.29 -9.22
C GLU A 53 -11.20 3.81 -10.10
N ALA A 54 -10.99 3.69 -11.42
CA ALA A 54 -12.00 3.14 -12.33
C ALA A 54 -12.36 1.69 -12.00
N VAL A 55 -11.38 0.84 -11.71
CA VAL A 55 -11.61 -0.55 -11.29
C VAL A 55 -12.27 -0.60 -9.91
N TYR A 56 -11.90 0.29 -8.97
CA TYR A 56 -12.61 0.41 -7.70
C TYR A 56 -14.10 0.73 -7.94
N GLN A 57 -14.37 1.68 -8.83
CA GLN A 57 -15.72 2.13 -9.12
C GLN A 57 -16.55 1.02 -9.79
N TRP A 58 -15.94 0.31 -10.74
CA TRP A 58 -16.56 -0.84 -11.39
C TRP A 58 -16.84 -1.97 -10.41
N CYS A 59 -15.83 -2.33 -9.62
CA CYS A 59 -15.82 -3.59 -8.91
C CYS A 59 -16.31 -3.51 -7.47
N VAL A 60 -15.78 -2.56 -6.70
CA VAL A 60 -16.15 -2.36 -5.29
C VAL A 60 -17.51 -1.68 -5.18
N CYS A 61 -17.74 -0.68 -6.03
CA CYS A 61 -18.97 0.11 -6.00
C CYS A 61 -20.08 -0.39 -6.94
N GLY A 62 -19.81 -1.39 -7.77
CA GLY A 62 -20.79 -1.96 -8.69
C GLY A 62 -21.22 -1.05 -9.84
N TYR A 63 -20.37 -0.10 -10.27
CA TYR A 63 -20.66 0.77 -11.41
C TYR A 63 -20.55 -0.03 -12.72
N ALA A 64 -21.59 -0.80 -13.06
CA ALA A 64 -21.59 -1.71 -14.21
C ALA A 64 -21.28 -1.02 -15.55
N ARG A 65 -21.70 0.24 -15.73
CA ARG A 65 -21.42 1.02 -16.94
C ARG A 65 -19.95 1.42 -17.11
N ALA A 66 -19.07 1.08 -16.16
CA ALA A 66 -17.64 1.28 -16.33
C ALA A 66 -17.12 0.44 -17.51
N ASP A 67 -17.58 -0.79 -17.65
CA ASP A 67 -17.29 -1.72 -18.74
C ASP A 67 -18.60 -1.98 -19.50
N GLY A 68 -18.94 -1.06 -20.41
CA GLY A 68 -20.25 -1.02 -21.06
C GLY A 68 -20.40 -2.02 -22.21
N ASP A 69 -19.29 -2.38 -22.85
CA ASP A 69 -19.18 -3.35 -23.93
C ASP A 69 -18.76 -4.75 -23.45
N HIS A 70 -18.48 -4.90 -22.14
CA HIS A 70 -18.21 -6.17 -21.47
C HIS A 70 -16.93 -6.86 -21.99
N ASP A 71 -15.95 -6.05 -22.35
CA ASP A 71 -14.66 -6.52 -22.84
C ASP A 71 -13.69 -6.81 -21.68
N GLY A 72 -14.06 -6.44 -20.46
CA GLY A 72 -13.31 -6.64 -19.23
C GLY A 72 -12.41 -5.48 -18.85
N VAL A 73 -12.44 -4.36 -19.58
CA VAL A 73 -11.63 -3.16 -19.34
C VAL A 73 -12.52 -1.96 -18.98
N PRO A 74 -12.66 -1.60 -17.69
CA PRO A 74 -13.51 -0.49 -17.29
C PRO A 74 -12.89 0.86 -17.64
N CYS A 75 -13.71 1.81 -18.08
CA CYS A 75 -13.32 3.19 -18.37
C CYS A 75 -12.03 3.28 -19.22
N GLU A 76 -12.08 2.76 -20.44
CA GLU A 76 -10.92 2.59 -21.35
C GLU A 76 -10.02 3.82 -21.53
N LYS A 77 -10.53 5.04 -21.35
CA LYS A 77 -9.70 6.27 -21.36
C LYS A 77 -8.58 6.22 -20.32
N LEU A 78 -8.79 5.53 -19.20
CA LEU A 78 -7.84 5.37 -18.10
C LEU A 78 -7.20 3.98 -18.12
N CYS A 79 -7.98 2.94 -18.40
CA CYS A 79 -7.50 1.56 -18.38
C CYS A 79 -6.93 1.07 -19.72
N GLY A 80 -6.97 1.88 -20.77
CA GLY A 80 -6.52 1.53 -22.12
C GLY A 80 -7.56 0.73 -22.88
N GLN A 81 -7.21 0.32 -24.10
CA GLN A 81 -8.03 -0.56 -24.93
C GLN A 81 -7.97 -2.01 -24.43
N SER A 82 -8.91 -2.83 -24.90
CA SER A 82 -8.92 -4.29 -24.72
C SER A 82 -7.74 -5.04 -25.35
N THR A 83 -6.62 -4.96 -24.64
CA THR A 83 -5.39 -5.72 -24.93
C THR A 83 -5.08 -6.68 -23.79
N PRO A 84 -4.30 -7.75 -24.03
CA PRO A 84 -3.88 -8.66 -22.97
C PRO A 84 -3.19 -7.96 -21.79
N ALA A 85 -2.43 -6.89 -22.05
CA ALA A 85 -1.75 -6.12 -21.02
C ALA A 85 -2.73 -5.32 -20.14
N SER A 86 -3.71 -4.65 -20.76
CA SER A 86 -4.77 -3.92 -20.03
C SER A 86 -5.58 -4.87 -19.15
N LEU A 87 -5.98 -6.02 -19.71
CA LEU A 87 -6.74 -7.05 -18.99
C LEU A 87 -5.96 -7.67 -17.83
N ALA A 88 -4.64 -7.87 -17.98
CA ALA A 88 -3.79 -8.30 -16.86
C ALA A 88 -3.82 -7.27 -15.72
N ARG A 89 -3.57 -5.99 -16.04
CA ARG A 89 -3.60 -4.90 -15.06
C ARG A 89 -4.94 -4.78 -14.34
N VAL A 90 -6.05 -4.88 -15.07
CA VAL A 90 -7.40 -4.82 -14.48
C VAL A 90 -7.65 -6.01 -13.55
N ARG A 91 -7.23 -7.23 -13.93
CA ARG A 91 -7.34 -8.41 -13.08
C ARG A 91 -6.52 -8.28 -11.79
N ASP A 92 -5.32 -7.73 -11.86
CA ASP A 92 -4.47 -7.50 -10.68
C ASP A 92 -5.14 -6.52 -9.70
N LEU A 93 -5.70 -5.42 -10.23
CA LEU A 93 -6.45 -4.44 -9.43
C LEU A 93 -7.71 -5.05 -8.80
N LYS A 94 -8.47 -5.86 -9.56
CA LYS A 94 -9.62 -6.59 -9.01
C LYS A 94 -9.20 -7.51 -7.86
N ALA A 95 -8.11 -8.26 -8.03
CA ALA A 95 -7.61 -9.16 -7.00
C ALA A 95 -7.19 -8.40 -5.73
N GLU A 96 -6.53 -7.25 -5.88
CA GLU A 96 -6.16 -6.37 -4.76
C GLU A 96 -7.38 -5.83 -4.01
N PHE A 97 -8.45 -5.46 -4.73
CA PHE A 97 -9.70 -5.02 -4.12
C PHE A 97 -10.57 -6.17 -3.57
N GLY A 98 -10.14 -7.43 -3.70
CA GLY A 98 -10.90 -8.59 -3.22
C GLY A 98 -12.10 -8.97 -4.09
N CYS A 99 -12.13 -8.47 -5.32
CA CYS A 99 -13.12 -8.84 -6.31
C CYS A 99 -12.72 -10.10 -7.09
N ARG A 100 -13.67 -11.00 -7.35
CA ARG A 100 -13.50 -12.11 -8.29
C ARG A 100 -14.20 -11.81 -9.61
#